data_AF-A0A843CZV9-F1
#
_entry.id   AF-A0A843CZV9-F1
#
_cell.length_a   1.000
_cell.length_b   1.000
_cell.length_c   1.000
_cell.angle_alpha   90.00
_cell.angle_beta   90.00
_cell.angle_gamma   90.00
#
_symmetry.space_group_name_H-M   'P 1'
#
loop_
_entity.id
_entity.type
_entity.pdbx_description
1 polymer ?
#
loop_
_entity_poly.entity_id
_entity_poly.type
_entity_poly.pdbx_seq_one_letter_code
_entity_poly.pdbx_strand_id
1 'polypeptide(L)'
;MEVTEVIHCHGHENVRAFHKSTFEITKETELSPKGDCIIAVGADKGAADLSPEFRELMAKEGARLTAVFSAGGITATVTADGG
;
A
#
# COMPACT_ATOMS: atom_id res chain seq x y z
N MET A 1 -2.43 16.91 12.43
CA MET A 1 -1.74 15.76 13.03
C MET A 1 -1.19 14.94 11.88
N GLU A 2 0.04 14.47 11.97
CA GLU A 2 0.68 13.68 10.94
C GLU A 2 1.09 12.35 11.57
N VAL A 3 0.69 11.25 10.93
CA VAL A 3 0.95 9.88 11.38
C VAL A 3 1.54 9.12 10.21
N THR A 4 2.66 8.44 10.41
CA THR A 4 3.37 7.73 9.35
C THR A 4 3.42 6.24 9.66
N GLU A 5 3.09 5.44 8.64
CA GLU A 5 3.29 4.00 8.65
C GLU A 5 4.37 3.63 7.63
N VAL A 6 5.31 2.79 8.05
CA VAL A 6 6.29 2.16 7.16
C VAL A 6 5.91 0.70 7.01
N ILE A 7 5.81 0.24 5.76
CA ILE A 7 5.49 -1.12 5.38
C ILE A 7 6.64 -1.65 4.53
N HIS A 8 7.28 -2.74 4.96
CA HIS A 8 8.30 -3.42 4.17
C HIS A 8 7.66 -4.56 3.40
N CYS A 9 7.95 -4.64 2.11
CA CYS A 9 7.44 -5.64 1.19
C CYS A 9 8.46 -5.85 0.06
N HIS A 10 8.21 -6.80 -0.83
CA HIS A 10 9.08 -7.04 -1.99
C HIS A 10 8.27 -7.29 -3.26
N GLY A 11 8.94 -7.20 -4.40
CA GLY A 11 8.34 -7.55 -5.70
C GLY A 11 8.12 -9.05 -5.83
N HIS A 12 7.35 -9.43 -6.85
CA HIS A 12 7.14 -10.82 -7.26
C HIS A 12 7.18 -10.89 -8.78
N GLU A 13 7.63 -12.01 -9.37
CA GLU A 13 7.77 -12.18 -10.83
C GLU A 13 6.45 -11.98 -11.59
N ASN A 14 5.33 -12.27 -10.93
CA ASN A 14 3.97 -12.11 -11.47
C ASN A 14 3.35 -10.72 -11.24
N VAL A 15 4.06 -9.74 -10.64
CA VAL A 15 3.54 -8.37 -10.50
C VAL A 15 3.36 -7.75 -11.89
N ARG A 16 2.16 -7.25 -12.16
CA ARG A 16 1.82 -6.56 -13.43
C ARG A 16 1.40 -5.12 -13.24
N ALA A 17 0.70 -4.80 -12.15
CA ALA A 17 0.17 -3.47 -11.87
C ALA A 17 -0.67 -2.88 -13.01
N PHE A 18 -1.52 -3.69 -13.65
CA PHE A 18 -2.31 -3.28 -14.81
C PHE A 18 -3.69 -2.72 -14.46
N HIS A 19 -4.15 -2.92 -13.21
CA HIS A 19 -5.42 -2.36 -12.79
C HIS A 19 -5.36 -0.82 -12.84
N LYS A 20 -6.30 -0.20 -13.55
CA LYS A 20 -6.19 1.22 -13.94
C LYS A 20 -6.46 2.21 -12.80
N SER A 21 -7.13 1.77 -11.75
CA SER A 21 -7.66 2.66 -10.71
C SER A 21 -7.33 2.24 -9.29
N THR A 22 -6.67 1.09 -9.12
CA THR A 22 -6.36 0.56 -7.78
C THR A 22 -5.00 -0.12 -7.81
N PHE A 23 -4.41 -0.21 -6.64
CA PHE A 23 -3.26 -1.06 -6.37
C PHE A 23 -3.47 -1.75 -5.01
N GLU A 24 -2.77 -2.85 -4.79
CA GLU A 24 -2.76 -3.59 -3.52
C GLU A 24 -1.33 -3.99 -3.13
N ILE A 25 -1.06 -3.94 -1.83
CA ILE A 25 0.11 -4.56 -1.20
C ILE A 25 -0.43 -5.62 -0.23
N THR A 26 0.11 -6.83 -0.30
CA THR A 26 -0.43 -7.97 0.47
C THR A 26 0.63 -8.64 1.35
N LYS A 27 0.17 -9.23 2.47
CA LYS A 27 1.01 -10.07 3.35
C LYS A 27 1.27 -11.46 2.76
N GLU A 28 0.43 -11.90 1.83
CA GLU A 28 0.66 -13.14 1.10
C GLU A 28 1.99 -13.07 0.35
N THR A 29 2.74 -14.17 0.29
CA THR A 29 4.05 -14.21 -0.39
C THR A 29 3.95 -14.62 -1.85
N GLU A 30 2.89 -15.32 -2.20
CA GLU A 30 2.66 -15.88 -3.54
C GLU A 30 1.62 -15.05 -4.31
N LEU A 31 1.94 -14.70 -5.56
CA LEU A 31 1.03 -13.97 -6.43
C LEU A 31 0.73 -14.77 -7.69
N SER A 32 -0.55 -15.09 -7.90
CA SER A 32 -0.99 -15.66 -9.17
C SER A 32 -0.95 -14.60 -10.29
N PRO A 33 -0.77 -15.00 -11.55
CA PRO A 33 -0.76 -14.05 -12.66
C PRO A 33 -2.11 -13.32 -12.89
N LYS A 34 -3.20 -13.75 -12.24
CA LYS A 34 -4.51 -13.08 -12.31
C LYS A 34 -4.62 -11.85 -11.39
N GLY A 35 -3.76 -11.74 -10.37
CA GLY A 35 -3.78 -10.60 -9.44
C GLY A 35 -3.12 -9.38 -10.07
N ASP A 36 -3.85 -8.66 -10.91
CA ASP A 36 -3.31 -7.57 -11.72
C ASP A 36 -3.26 -6.19 -11.02
N CYS A 37 -3.91 -6.06 -9.86
CA CYS A 37 -3.81 -4.88 -8.98
C CYS A 37 -2.66 -4.96 -7.97
N ILE A 38 -2.07 -6.13 -7.73
CA ILE A 38 -1.02 -6.28 -6.70
C ILE A 38 0.30 -5.73 -7.23
N ILE A 39 0.93 -4.85 -6.44
CA ILE A 39 2.22 -4.22 -6.77
C ILE A 39 3.38 -4.72 -5.90
N ALA A 40 3.08 -5.32 -4.74
CA ALA A 40 4.07 -5.93 -3.85
C ALA A 40 3.44 -7.01 -2.96
N VAL A 41 4.27 -7.97 -2.54
CA VAL A 41 3.91 -9.14 -1.73
C VAL A 41 4.77 -9.20 -0.46
N GLY A 42 4.46 -10.12 0.45
CA GLY A 42 5.26 -10.37 1.65
C GLY A 42 5.33 -9.16 2.59
N ALA A 43 4.27 -8.35 2.63
CA ALA A 43 4.20 -7.20 3.51
C ALA A 43 4.27 -7.58 4.99
N ASP A 44 5.09 -6.85 5.75
CA ASP A 44 5.18 -7.01 7.21
C ASP A 44 3.91 -6.58 7.95
N LYS A 45 3.10 -5.71 7.32
CA LYS A 45 1.82 -5.21 7.83
C LYS A 45 0.70 -5.37 6.82
N GLY A 46 -0.47 -5.75 7.30
CA GLY A 46 -1.75 -5.56 6.62
C GLY A 46 -2.54 -4.41 7.24
N ALA A 47 -3.73 -4.13 6.70
CA ALA A 47 -4.57 -3.02 7.19
C ALA A 47 -4.91 -3.11 8.69
N ALA A 48 -5.05 -4.33 9.22
CA ALA A 48 -5.31 -4.56 10.64
C ALA A 48 -4.11 -4.27 11.55
N ASP A 49 -2.89 -4.33 11.01
CA ASP A 49 -1.63 -4.12 11.74
C ASP A 49 -1.22 -2.65 11.80
N LEU A 50 -1.88 -1.77 11.04
CA LEU A 50 -1.66 -0.32 11.11
C LEU A 50 -2.04 0.22 12.49
N SER A 51 -1.30 1.22 12.96
CA SER A 51 -1.53 1.80 14.28
C SER A 51 -2.97 2.29 14.44
N PRO A 52 -3.56 2.17 15.64
CA PRO A 52 -4.88 2.72 15.92
C PRO A 52 -4.98 4.19 15.54
N GLU A 53 -3.94 4.97 15.83
CA GLU A 53 -3.87 6.40 15.51
C GLU A 53 -3.97 6.68 14.01
N PHE A 54 -3.24 5.93 13.18
CA PHE A 54 -3.31 6.06 11.72
C PHE A 54 -4.71 5.69 11.20
N ARG A 55 -5.28 4.58 11.68
CA ARG A 55 -6.61 4.10 11.27
C ARG A 55 -7.71 5.09 11.66
N GLU A 56 -7.64 5.62 12.89
CA GLU A 56 -8.58 6.64 13.39
C GLU A 56 -8.43 7.96 12.62
N LEU A 57 -7.22 8.35 12.23
CA LEU A 57 -7.02 9.54 11.41
C LEU A 57 -7.61 9.35 10.01
N MET A 58 -7.33 8.22 9.36
CA MET A 58 -7.82 7.93 8.01
C MET A 58 -9.33 7.78 7.91
N ALA A 59 -10.01 7.45 9.03
CA ALA A 59 -11.47 7.38 9.11
C ALA A 59 -12.16 8.75 9.28
N LYS A 60 -11.40 9.85 9.38
CA LYS A 60 -11.97 11.20 9.51
C LYS A 60 -12.22 11.82 8.15
N GLU A 61 -13.34 12.51 8.02
CA GLU A 61 -13.64 13.31 6.84
C GLU A 61 -12.55 14.38 6.61
N GLY A 62 -12.05 14.45 5.38
CA GLY A 62 -10.98 15.36 5.00
C GLY A 62 -9.58 14.90 5.40
N ALA A 63 -9.41 13.68 5.91
CA ALA A 63 -8.10 13.07 6.06
C ALA A 63 -7.41 12.95 4.69
N ARG A 64 -6.09 13.12 4.66
CA ARG A 64 -5.27 13.01 3.45
C ARG A 64 -4.16 12.01 3.66
N LEU A 65 -4.00 11.12 2.71
CA LEU A 65 -2.93 10.14 2.62
C LEU A 65 -1.94 10.56 1.55
N THR A 66 -0.64 10.50 1.87
CA THR A 66 0.43 10.48 0.89
C THR A 66 1.17 9.16 1.03
N ALA A 67 1.02 8.27 0.05
CA ALA A 67 1.73 7.01 -0.02
C ALA A 67 2.98 7.18 -0.90
N VAL A 68 4.14 6.81 -0.37
CA VAL A 68 5.41 6.85 -1.08
C VAL A 68 5.93 5.42 -1.23
N PHE A 69 6.11 4.98 -2.47
CA PHE A 69 6.64 3.67 -2.82
C PHE A 69 8.08 3.84 -3.26
N SER A 70 8.99 3.03 -2.71
CA SER A 70 10.42 3.08 -3.05
C SER A 70 10.97 1.68 -3.32
N ALA A 71 11.59 1.49 -4.48
CA ALA A 71 12.23 0.24 -4.86
C ALA A 71 13.37 0.50 -5.86
N GLY A 72 14.54 -0.09 -5.64
CA GLY A 72 15.66 0.00 -6.60
C GLY A 72 16.10 1.43 -6.96
N GLY A 73 15.95 2.39 -6.05
CA GLY A 73 16.24 3.81 -6.31
C GLY A 73 15.16 4.57 -7.08
N ILE A 74 14.05 3.92 -7.43
CA ILE A 74 12.88 4.54 -8.02
C ILE A 74 11.89 4.87 -6.90
N THR A 75 11.26 6.04 -6.99
CA THR A 75 10.19 6.45 -6.07
C THR A 75 8.96 6.87 -6.84
N ALA A 76 7.79 6.46 -6.36
CA ALA A 76 6.49 6.90 -6.83
C ALA A 76 5.66 7.42 -5.65
N THR A 77 4.80 8.41 -5.89
CA THR A 77 3.95 9.02 -4.87
C THR A 77 2.50 9.00 -5.33
N VAL A 78 1.61 8.58 -4.45
CA VAL A 78 0.16 8.63 -4.64
C VAL A 78 -0.45 9.42 -3.49
N THR A 79 -1.35 10.34 -3.82
CA THR A 79 -2.17 11.03 -2.83
C THR A 79 -3.61 10.52 -2.89
N ALA A 80 -4.23 10.36 -1.73
CA ALA A 80 -5.63 9.95 -1.62
C ALA A 80 -6.30 10.68 -0.45
N ASP A 81 -7.63 10.74 -0.48
CA ASP A 81 -8.42 11.23 0.64
C ASP A 81 -8.91 10.03 1.48
N GLY A 82 -8.93 10.20 2.80
CA GLY A 82 -9.56 9.29 3.74
C GLY A 82 -11.05 9.61 3.92
N GLY A 83 -11.82 8.60 4.29
CA GLY A 83 -13.27 8.67 4.47
C GLY A 83 -13.85 7.33 4.87
#